data_AF-A0A2E6VU20-F1
#
_entry.id   AF-A0A2E6VU20-F1
#
_cell.length_a   1.000
_cell.length_b   1.000
_cell.length_c   1.000
_cell.angle_alpha   90.00
_cell.angle_beta   90.00
_cell.angle_gamma   90.00
#
_symmetry.space_group_name_H-M   'P 1'
#
loop_
_entity.id
_entity.type
_entity.pdbx_description
1 polymer ?
#
loop_
_entity_poly.entity_id
_entity_poly.type
_entity_poly.pdbx_seq_one_letter_code
_entity_poly.pdbx_strand_id
1 'polypeptide(L)'
;MRTVQQTRLEVTRPSTFYLTAKRRQCLHRWIQNKVRMRTHPEKRSLAVVNKILEQQNANCCPLCGNGFDVDAYQETQTTYWACVKIRCDSCRHEWILQESHVV
;
A
#
# COMPACT_ATOMS: atom_id res chain seq x y z
N MET A 1 -19.18 -45.65 -7.98
CA MET A 1 -19.42 -44.25 -8.40
C MET A 1 -18.90 -43.34 -7.30
N ARG A 2 -17.81 -42.60 -7.52
CA ARG A 2 -17.22 -41.67 -6.52
C ARG A 2 -17.55 -40.25 -6.95
N THR A 3 -18.34 -39.55 -6.15
CA THR A 3 -18.70 -38.15 -6.30
C THR A 3 -17.50 -37.28 -5.94
N VAL A 4 -16.94 -36.57 -6.92
CA VAL A 4 -15.91 -35.56 -6.70
C VAL A 4 -16.61 -34.31 -6.15
N GLN A 5 -16.44 -34.03 -4.87
CA GLN A 5 -16.83 -32.74 -4.29
C GLN A 5 -15.89 -31.66 -4.83
N GLN A 6 -16.41 -30.87 -5.75
CA GLN A 6 -15.73 -29.70 -6.31
C GLN A 6 -15.75 -28.60 -5.25
N THR A 7 -14.68 -28.48 -4.48
CA THR A 7 -14.48 -27.40 -3.50
C THR A 7 -14.43 -26.08 -4.29
N ARG A 8 -15.49 -25.30 -4.17
CA ARG A 8 -15.61 -23.98 -4.78
C ARG A 8 -14.56 -23.07 -4.12
N LEU A 9 -13.45 -22.82 -4.82
CA LEU A 9 -12.50 -21.78 -4.44
C LEU A 9 -13.23 -20.44 -4.56
N GLU A 10 -13.77 -19.94 -3.44
CA GLU A 10 -14.22 -18.57 -3.34
C GLU A 10 -12.98 -17.68 -3.51
N VAL A 11 -12.80 -17.17 -4.73
CA VAL A 11 -11.87 -16.08 -5.01
C VAL A 11 -12.38 -14.89 -4.20
N THR A 12 -11.93 -14.79 -2.95
CA THR A 12 -12.11 -13.62 -2.11
C THR A 12 -11.41 -12.49 -2.84
N ARG A 13 -12.19 -11.68 -3.58
CA ARG A 13 -11.65 -10.47 -4.19
C ARG A 13 -10.97 -9.69 -3.06
N PRO A 14 -9.68 -9.34 -3.17
CA PRO A 14 -9.09 -8.44 -2.19
C PRO A 14 -9.95 -7.19 -2.18
N SER A 15 -10.61 -6.93 -1.06
CA SER A 15 -11.40 -5.72 -0.90
C SER A 15 -10.43 -4.55 -0.99
N THR A 16 -10.57 -3.74 -2.03
CA THR A 16 -9.77 -2.53 -2.23
C THR A 16 -10.40 -1.38 -1.48
N PHE A 17 -9.62 -0.68 -0.65
CA PHE A 17 -10.09 0.42 0.18
C PHE A 17 -9.46 1.74 -0.20
N TYR A 18 -10.18 2.82 0.15
CA TYR A 18 -9.69 4.19 0.03
C TYR A 18 -9.35 4.76 1.41
N LEU A 19 -8.23 5.46 1.49
CA LEU A 19 -7.86 6.26 2.66
C LEU A 19 -8.45 7.66 2.56
N THR A 20 -8.61 8.32 3.71
CA THR A 20 -8.83 9.76 3.72
C THR A 20 -7.66 10.48 3.06
N ALA A 21 -7.91 11.62 2.42
CA ALA A 21 -6.89 12.36 1.66
C ALA A 21 -5.61 12.62 2.47
N LYS A 22 -5.75 13.01 3.74
CA LYS A 22 -4.63 13.24 4.66
C LYS A 22 -3.83 11.96 4.92
N ARG A 23 -4.50 10.85 5.31
CA ARG A 23 -3.80 9.57 5.55
C ARG A 23 -3.12 9.07 4.30
N ARG A 24 -3.78 9.20 3.15
CA ARG A 24 -3.26 8.83 1.84
C ARG A 24 -1.97 9.57 1.52
N GLN A 25 -1.95 10.90 1.67
CA GLN A 25 -0.75 11.71 1.46
C GLN A 25 0.39 11.33 2.41
N CYS A 26 0.09 11.15 3.70
CA CYS A 26 1.09 10.76 4.70
C CYS A 26 1.70 9.39 4.40
N LEU A 27 0.87 8.39 4.09
CA LEU A 27 1.30 7.04 3.75
C LEU A 27 2.09 7.01 2.45
N HIS A 28 1.60 7.67 1.40
CA HIS A 28 2.30 7.74 0.11
C HIS A 28 3.69 8.38 0.27
N ARG A 29 3.79 9.48 1.03
CA ARG A 29 5.07 10.12 1.33
C ARG A 29 6.01 9.21 2.13
N TRP A 30 5.49 8.50 3.13
CA TRP A 30 6.29 7.55 3.92
C TRP A 30 6.86 6.44 3.03
N ILE A 31 6.03 5.86 2.14
CA ILE A 31 6.47 4.83 1.19
C ILE A 31 7.54 5.37 0.24
N GLN A 32 7.28 6.51 -0.41
CA GLN A 32 8.25 7.11 -1.34
C GLN A 32 9.60 7.39 -0.67
N ASN A 33 9.59 7.87 0.58
CA ASN A 33 10.82 8.08 1.33
C ASN A 33 11.52 6.76 1.66
N LYS A 34 10.79 5.71 2.07
CA LYS A 34 11.39 4.37 2.32
C LYS A 34 12.03 3.81 1.05
N VAL A 35 11.36 3.92 -0.10
CA VAL A 35 11.90 3.53 -1.41
C VAL A 35 13.16 4.33 -1.74
N ARG A 36 13.12 5.66 -1.61
CA ARG A 36 14.28 6.54 -1.86
C ARG A 36 15.45 6.29 -0.92
N MET A 37 15.20 5.91 0.33
CA MET A 37 16.28 5.56 1.27
C MET A 37 16.99 4.27 0.88
N ARG A 38 16.34 3.35 0.16
CA ARG A 38 17.00 2.14 -0.37
C ARG A 38 18.00 2.48 -1.47
N THR A 39 17.73 3.52 -2.27
CA THR A 39 18.64 3.97 -3.33
C THR A 39 19.62 5.05 -2.88
N HIS A 40 19.28 5.82 -1.85
CA HIS A 40 20.08 6.92 -1.30
C HIS A 40 20.14 6.87 0.24
N PRO A 41 20.85 5.89 0.82
CA PRO A 41 20.90 5.69 2.27
C PRO A 41 21.56 6.85 3.04
N GLU A 42 22.38 7.67 2.37
CA GLU A 42 23.07 8.82 2.94
C GLU A 42 22.13 9.98 3.30
N LYS A 43 20.91 9.99 2.76
CA LYS A 43 19.95 11.08 2.97
C LYS A 43 19.27 11.00 4.34
N ARG A 44 19.99 11.45 5.37
CA ARG A 44 19.51 11.55 6.76
C ARG A 44 18.19 12.32 6.91
N SER A 45 17.95 13.30 6.05
CA SER A 45 16.69 14.07 6.04
C SER A 45 15.47 13.19 5.77
N LEU A 46 15.57 12.16 4.91
CA LEU A 46 14.48 11.22 4.64
C LEU A 46 14.17 10.34 5.85
N ALA A 47 15.22 9.93 6.59
CA ALA A 47 15.06 9.15 7.82
C ALA A 47 14.30 9.93 8.90
N VAL A 48 14.62 11.22 9.07
CA VAL A 48 13.93 12.11 10.01
C VAL A 48 12.45 12.26 9.64
N VAL A 49 12.16 12.53 8.36
CA VAL A 49 10.76 12.69 7.89
C VAL A 49 9.97 11.39 8.10
N ASN A 50 10.56 10.23 7.81
CA ASN A 50 9.89 8.95 8.06
C ASN A 50 9.61 8.69 9.54
N LYS A 51 10.56 9.02 10.42
CA LYS A 51 10.34 8.89 11.87
C LYS A 51 9.18 9.76 12.35
N ILE A 52 9.06 10.99 11.84
CA ILE A 52 7.93 11.88 12.15
C ILE A 52 6.61 11.28 11.62
N LEU A 53 6.60 10.74 10.41
CA LEU A 53 5.42 10.10 9.83
C LEU A 53 5.00 8.83 10.59
N GLU A 54 5.96 8.05 11.07
CA GLU A 54 5.73 6.87 11.91
C GLU A 54 5.12 7.28 13.27
N GLN A 55 5.61 8.35 13.89
CA GLN A 55 5.00 8.92 15.11
C GLN A 55 3.55 9.39 14.89
N GLN A 56 3.19 9.76 13.66
CA GLN A 56 1.82 10.11 13.26
C GLN A 56 1.00 8.88 12.83
N ASN A 57 1.51 7.66 13.01
CA ASN A 57 0.89 6.41 12.58
C ASN A 57 0.56 6.36 11.08
N ALA A 58 1.36 7.04 10.24
CA ALA A 58 1.18 7.04 8.79
C ALA A 58 1.43 5.65 8.18
N ASN A 59 2.28 4.85 8.82
CA ASN A 59 2.67 3.50 8.39
C ASN A 59 1.71 2.40 8.88
N CYS A 60 0.64 2.74 9.61
CA CYS A 60 -0.26 1.76 10.20
C CYS A 60 -1.55 1.61 9.39
N CYS A 61 -1.96 0.36 9.17
CA CYS A 61 -3.22 0.01 8.53
C CYS A 61 -4.41 0.50 9.39
N PRO A 62 -5.39 1.23 8.81
CA PRO A 62 -6.56 1.68 9.56
C PRO A 62 -7.45 0.56 10.08
N LEU A 63 -7.41 -0.64 9.47
CA LEU A 63 -8.27 -1.76 9.83
C LEU A 63 -7.71 -2.61 10.96
N CYS A 64 -6.41 -2.90 10.93
CA CYS A 64 -5.79 -3.83 11.89
C CYS A 64 -4.70 -3.21 12.76
N GLY A 65 -4.33 -1.95 12.53
CA GLY A 65 -3.27 -1.25 13.27
C GLY A 65 -1.84 -1.69 12.91
N ASN A 66 -1.66 -2.79 12.18
CA ASN A 66 -0.35 -3.29 11.80
C ASN A 66 0.29 -2.48 10.67
N GLY A 67 1.62 -2.58 10.57
CA GLY A 67 2.41 -1.89 9.56
C GLY A 67 2.02 -2.26 8.12
N PHE A 68 2.19 -1.32 7.20
CA PHE A 68 2.20 -1.60 5.77
C PHE A 68 3.51 -2.24 5.33
N ASP A 69 3.41 -3.19 4.40
CA ASP A 69 4.57 -3.78 3.73
C ASP A 69 4.99 -2.88 2.56
N VAL A 70 6.15 -2.24 2.70
CA VAL A 70 6.71 -1.38 1.64
C VAL A 70 7.09 -2.20 0.41
N ASP A 71 7.43 -3.48 0.57
CA ASP A 71 7.74 -4.37 -0.55
C ASP A 71 6.48 -4.78 -1.33
N ALA A 72 5.31 -4.65 -0.72
CA ALA A 72 4.02 -4.82 -1.39
C ALA A 72 3.48 -3.53 -2.03
N TYR A 73 4.30 -2.46 -2.11
CA TYR A 73 3.97 -1.27 -2.88
C TYR A 73 3.98 -1.57 -4.38
N GLN A 74 2.90 -1.22 -5.06
CA GLN A 74 2.73 -1.46 -6.50
C GLN A 74 2.29 -0.19 -7.21
N GLU A 75 3.02 0.14 -8.27
CA GLU A 75 2.67 1.20 -9.21
C GLU A 75 2.38 0.54 -10.56
N THR A 76 1.18 0.77 -11.07
CA THR A 76 0.73 0.25 -12.37
C THR A 76 0.39 1.43 -13.25
N GLN A 77 1.02 1.51 -14.42
CA GLN A 77 0.74 2.54 -15.40
C GLN A 77 0.46 1.91 -16.76
N THR A 78 -0.59 2.39 -17.40
CA THR A 78 -1.02 2.08 -18.77
C THR A 78 -1.09 3.38 -19.56
N THR A 79 -1.35 3.30 -20.86
CA THR A 79 -1.51 4.47 -21.74
C THR A 79 -2.60 5.44 -21.25
N TYR A 80 -3.63 4.94 -20.57
CA TYR A 80 -4.82 5.73 -20.22
C TYR A 80 -5.03 5.90 -18.72
N TRP A 81 -4.28 5.15 -17.91
CA TRP A 81 -4.57 5.01 -16.48
C TRP A 81 -3.31 4.67 -15.68
N ALA A 82 -3.14 5.36 -14.56
CA ALA A 82 -2.12 5.08 -13.57
C ALA A 82 -2.77 4.84 -12.20
N CYS A 83 -2.24 3.86 -11.46
CA CYS A 83 -2.68 3.53 -10.12
C CYS A 83 -1.52 3.12 -9.24
N VAL A 84 -1.55 3.62 -8.03
CA VAL A 84 -0.62 3.30 -6.97
C VAL A 84 -1.40 2.66 -5.83
N LYS A 85 -0.99 1.47 -5.42
CA LYS A 85 -1.61 0.75 -4.31
C LYS A 85 -0.57 0.12 -3.38
N ILE A 86 -0.99 -0.17 -2.16
CA ILE A 86 -0.20 -0.90 -1.17
C ILE A 86 -1.07 -1.91 -0.43
N ARG A 87 -0.47 -3.04 -0.05
CA ARG A 87 -1.15 -4.08 0.73
C ARG A 87 -0.68 -4.07 2.18
N CYS A 88 -1.62 -4.24 3.12
CA CYS A 88 -1.25 -4.50 4.51
C CYS A 88 -0.73 -5.93 4.67
N ASP A 89 0.38 -6.12 5.38
CA ASP A 89 0.98 -7.45 5.56
C ASP A 89 0.07 -8.38 6.37
N SER A 90 -0.54 -7.84 7.44
CA SER A 90 -1.35 -8.62 8.37
C SER A 90 -2.75 -8.92 7.84
N CYS A 91 -3.55 -7.89 7.50
CA CYS A 91 -4.94 -8.10 7.09
C CYS A 91 -5.13 -8.29 5.58
N ARG A 92 -4.03 -8.22 4.80
CA ARG A 92 -3.99 -8.46 3.34
C ARG A 92 -4.86 -7.55 2.47
N HIS A 93 -5.53 -6.57 3.05
CA HIS A 93 -6.32 -5.57 2.33
C HIS A 93 -5.43 -4.63 1.52
N GLU A 94 -5.92 -4.29 0.32
CA GLU A 94 -5.26 -3.37 -0.61
C GLU A 94 -5.83 -1.95 -0.46
N TRP A 95 -4.94 -0.96 -0.56
CA TRP A 95 -5.28 0.45 -0.37
C TRP A 95 -4.79 1.27 -1.56
N ILE A 96 -5.70 2.02 -2.19
CA ILE A 96 -5.36 2.92 -3.29
C ILE A 96 -4.78 4.21 -2.73
N LEU A 97 -3.56 4.54 -3.16
CA LEU A 97 -2.82 5.73 -2.78
C LEU A 97 -2.96 6.84 -3.82
N GLN A 98 -3.07 6.47 -5.09
CA GLN A 98 -3.28 7.39 -6.20
C GLN A 98 -3.96 6.65 -7.33
N GLU A 99 -4.88 7.32 -8.01
CA GLU A 99 -5.48 6.89 -9.27
C GLU A 99 -5.64 8.13 -10.15
N SER A 100 -5.29 8.02 -11.43
CA SER A 100 -5.42 9.12 -12.37
C SER A 100 -5.58 8.60 -13.80
N HIS A 101 -6.42 9.27 -14.58
CA HIS A 101 -6.46 9.09 -16.02
C HIS A 101 -5.29 9.86 -16.65
N VAL A 102 -4.53 9.18 -17.50
CA VAL A 102 -3.43 9.75 -18.27
C VAL A 102 -4.05 10.16 -19.60
N VAL A 103 -4.29 11.45 -19.80
CA VAL A 103 -4.83 12.03 -21.05
C VAL A 103 -3.86 13.10 -21.53
#